data_AF-A0A6G3PSX9-F1
#
_entry.id   AF-A0A6G3PSX9-F1
#
_cell.length_a   1.000
_cell.length_b   1.000
_cell.length_c   1.000
_cell.angle_alpha   90.00
_cell.angle_beta   90.00
_cell.angle_gamma   90.00
#
_symmetry.space_group_name_H-M   'P 1'
#
loop_
_entity.id
_entity.type
_entity.pdbx_description
1 polymer ?
#
loop_
_entity_poly.entity_id
_entity_poly.type
_entity_poly.pdbx_seq_one_letter_code
_entity_poly.pdbx_strand_id
1 'polypeptide(L)'
;MSPPQITQLFRWRHRLNGQAFSLLRAVYDPNTGHAVAVVSELADSPAHGITYDFADVADAALPLLRANLSPHLASLLWIAHFGDFSSHDPGGPETFTAIALKVEGDGYRDDDQGDRRLTADEVTRLFHGRPLAPVPDVLAGLEPLT
;
A
#
# COMPACT_ATOMS: atom_id res chain seq x y z
N MET A 1 0.56 23.87 5.86
CA MET A 1 0.12 23.09 4.68
C MET A 1 -0.02 21.66 5.11
N SER A 2 -1.08 20.98 4.67
CA SER A 2 -1.18 19.53 4.83
C SER A 2 -0.20 18.84 3.87
N PRO A 3 0.44 17.73 4.29
CA PRO A 3 1.35 16.99 3.42
C PRO A 3 0.58 16.47 2.18
N PRO A 4 1.22 16.45 0.99
CA PRO A 4 0.65 15.82 -0.19
C PRO A 4 0.27 14.37 0.11
N GLN A 5 -0.89 13.95 -0.39
CA GLN A 5 -1.45 12.62 -0.14
C GLN A 5 -2.24 12.12 -1.34
N ILE A 6 -2.34 10.81 -1.47
CA ILE A 6 -3.14 10.12 -2.49
C ILE A 6 -3.96 9.01 -1.86
N THR A 7 -5.16 8.78 -2.38
CA THR A 7 -5.98 7.60 -2.12
C THR A 7 -6.53 7.14 -3.45
N GLN A 8 -6.17 5.93 -3.88
CA GLN A 8 -6.50 5.47 -5.24
C GLN A 8 -6.58 3.94 -5.29
N LEU A 9 -7.59 3.44 -6.01
CA LEU A 9 -7.64 2.06 -6.44
C LEU A 9 -6.71 1.85 -7.64
N PHE A 10 -5.95 0.76 -7.64
CA PHE A 10 -5.08 0.43 -8.75
C PHE A 10 -5.07 -1.06 -9.03
N ARG A 11 -4.71 -1.38 -10.27
CA ARG A 11 -4.56 -2.75 -10.76
C ARG A 11 -3.10 -3.14 -10.72
N TRP A 12 -2.85 -4.39 -10.36
CA TRP A 12 -1.55 -5.01 -10.41
C TRP A 12 -1.70 -6.46 -10.89
N ARG A 13 -0.57 -7.07 -11.26
CA ARG A 13 -0.56 -8.43 -11.79
C ARG A 13 -0.13 -9.39 -10.68
N HIS A 14 -1.01 -10.32 -10.32
CA HIS A 14 -0.65 -11.43 -9.45
C HIS A 14 0.01 -12.54 -10.27
N ARG A 15 1.05 -13.16 -9.70
CA ARG A 15 1.85 -14.17 -10.39
C ARG A 15 1.05 -15.42 -10.79
N LEU A 16 0.07 -15.81 -9.97
CA LEU A 16 -0.68 -17.05 -10.17
C LEU A 16 -2.01 -16.91 -10.92
N ASN A 17 -2.69 -15.76 -10.78
CA ASN A 17 -4.12 -15.64 -11.14
C ASN A 17 -4.42 -14.43 -12.03
N GLY A 18 -3.39 -13.79 -12.61
CA GLY A 18 -3.59 -12.71 -13.56
C GLY A 18 -3.67 -11.35 -12.88
N GLN A 19 -4.85 -10.75 -12.78
CA GLN A 19 -5.01 -9.37 -12.30
C GLN A 19 -5.75 -9.30 -10.97
N ALA A 20 -5.34 -8.34 -10.15
CA ALA A 20 -5.90 -8.05 -8.84
C ALA A 20 -5.98 -6.54 -8.63
N PHE A 21 -6.77 -6.14 -7.62
CA PHE A 21 -6.93 -4.75 -7.24
C PHE A 21 -6.46 -4.53 -5.81
N SER A 22 -5.93 -3.34 -5.55
CA SER A 22 -5.54 -2.91 -4.22
C SER A 22 -5.91 -1.44 -4.02
N LEU A 23 -6.12 -1.07 -2.76
CA LEU A 23 -6.28 0.34 -2.38
C LEU A 23 -4.93 0.90 -1.92
N LEU A 24 -4.42 1.88 -2.65
CA LEU A 24 -3.25 2.68 -2.27
C LEU A 24 -3.67 3.90 -1.46
N ARG A 25 -3.07 4.08 -0.30
CA ARG A 25 -3.13 5.33 0.49
C ARG A 25 -1.71 5.75 0.83
N ALA A 26 -1.32 6.96 0.47
CA ALA A 26 0.04 7.42 0.74
C ALA A 26 0.11 8.89 1.12
N VAL A 27 1.15 9.22 1.89
CA VAL A 27 1.52 10.58 2.29
C VAL A 27 2.98 10.83 1.94
N TYR A 28 3.31 12.08 1.61
CA TYR A 28 4.65 12.53 1.29
C TYR A 28 5.03 13.72 2.16
N ASP A 29 6.24 13.68 2.74
CA ASP A 29 6.83 14.81 3.45
C ASP A 29 7.81 15.55 2.52
N PRO A 30 7.48 16.77 2.06
CA PRO A 30 8.34 17.53 1.16
C PRO A 30 9.63 18.01 1.82
N ASN A 31 9.72 18.04 3.15
CA ASN A 31 10.93 18.49 3.85
C ASN A 31 12.02 17.42 3.87
N THR A 32 11.62 16.15 3.92
CA THR A 32 12.53 14.99 3.98
C THR A 32 12.60 14.25 2.64
N GLY A 33 11.61 14.44 1.77
CA GLY A 33 11.47 13.66 0.53
C GLY A 33 10.98 12.24 0.77
N HIS A 34 10.54 11.91 1.99
CA HIS A 34 10.11 10.56 2.36
C HIS A 34 8.62 10.39 2.11
N ALA A 35 8.22 9.21 1.63
CA ALA A 35 6.83 8.82 1.49
C ALA A 35 6.52 7.55 2.28
N VAL A 36 5.28 7.45 2.74
CA VAL A 36 4.73 6.23 3.35
C VAL A 36 3.53 5.81 2.51
N ALA A 37 3.54 4.58 2.03
CA ALA A 37 2.48 3.99 1.24
C ALA A 37 1.88 2.77 1.96
N VAL A 38 0.58 2.82 2.22
CA VAL A 38 -0.22 1.72 2.73
C VAL A 38 -1.01 1.13 1.57
N VAL A 39 -0.79 -0.14 1.28
CA VAL A 39 -1.50 -0.90 0.26
C VAL A 39 -2.43 -1.87 0.98
N SER A 40 -3.73 -1.69 0.79
CA SER A 40 -4.73 -2.59 1.37
C SER A 40 -5.10 -3.66 0.36
N GLU A 41 -5.00 -4.92 0.77
CA GLU A 41 -5.52 -6.04 -0.01
C GLU A 41 -7.05 -5.95 -0.07
N LEU A 42 -7.64 -6.23 -1.23
CA LEU A 42 -9.08 -6.31 -1.39
C LEU A 42 -9.52 -7.77 -1.64
N ALA A 43 -10.79 -8.07 -1.40
CA ALA A 43 -11.35 -9.43 -1.47
C ALA A 43 -11.24 -10.11 -2.86
N ASP A 44 -10.97 -9.36 -3.92
CA ASP A 44 -10.67 -9.88 -5.27
C ASP A 44 -9.20 -10.25 -5.47
N SER A 45 -8.37 -10.07 -4.44
CA SER A 45 -6.99 -10.50 -4.43
C SER A 45 -6.93 -12.04 -4.46
N PRO A 46 -6.22 -12.61 -5.44
CA PRO A 46 -6.05 -14.05 -5.58
C PRO A 46 -5.33 -14.69 -4.39
N ALA A 47 -5.42 -16.03 -4.31
CA ALA A 47 -4.86 -16.81 -3.21
C ALA A 47 -3.39 -16.44 -2.90
N HIS A 48 -3.05 -16.41 -1.59
CA HIS A 48 -1.74 -16.14 -0.97
C HIS A 48 -1.44 -14.71 -0.50
N GLY A 49 -2.33 -13.75 -0.73
CA GLY A 49 -2.18 -12.42 -0.13
C GLY A 49 -1.27 -11.48 -0.93
N ILE A 50 -1.48 -10.15 -0.84
CA ILE A 50 -0.61 -9.16 -1.51
C ILE A 50 0.87 -9.23 -1.10
N THR A 51 1.18 -9.82 0.05
CA THR A 51 2.55 -9.99 0.54
C THR A 51 3.36 -11.02 -0.24
N TYR A 52 2.70 -11.93 -0.98
CA TYR A 52 3.39 -12.97 -1.74
C TYR A 52 4.07 -12.44 -3.01
N ASP A 53 3.52 -11.37 -3.59
CA ASP A 53 4.01 -10.71 -4.81
C ASP A 53 4.13 -9.18 -4.57
N PHE A 54 4.62 -8.77 -3.40
CA PHE A 54 4.55 -7.35 -3.01
C PHE A 54 5.45 -6.45 -3.88
N ALA A 55 6.55 -6.98 -4.42
CA ALA A 55 7.36 -6.31 -5.42
C ALA A 55 6.54 -5.88 -6.65
N ASP A 56 5.69 -6.76 -7.19
CA ASP A 56 4.82 -6.45 -8.33
C ASP A 56 3.74 -5.40 -7.96
N VAL A 57 3.23 -5.47 -6.72
CA VAL A 57 2.32 -4.47 -6.16
C VAL A 57 2.99 -3.10 -6.09
N ALA A 58 4.23 -3.05 -5.58
CA ALA A 58 5.00 -1.83 -5.41
C ALA A 58 5.37 -1.21 -6.77
N ASP A 59 5.78 -2.02 -7.74
CA ASP A 59 6.10 -1.58 -9.11
C ASP A 59 4.86 -0.99 -9.81
N ALA A 60 3.68 -1.58 -9.62
CA ALA A 60 2.44 -1.05 -10.17
C ALA A 60 2.00 0.27 -9.50
N ALA A 61 2.26 0.44 -8.20
CA ALA A 61 1.90 1.64 -7.44
C ALA A 61 2.89 2.80 -7.61
N LEU A 62 4.17 2.52 -7.87
CA LEU A 62 5.24 3.53 -7.92
C LEU A 62 4.98 4.66 -8.94
N PRO A 63 4.51 4.40 -10.18
CA PRO A 63 4.15 5.47 -11.12
C PRO A 63 3.05 6.39 -10.59
N LEU A 64 2.06 5.84 -9.86
CA LEU A 64 0.97 6.62 -9.28
C LEU A 64 1.49 7.56 -8.18
N LEU A 65 2.38 7.05 -7.33
CA LEU A 65 3.03 7.85 -6.29
C LEU A 65 3.87 8.98 -6.91
N ARG A 66 4.64 8.66 -7.96
CA ARG A 66 5.46 9.66 -8.65
C ARG A 66 4.63 10.75 -9.34
N ALA A 67 3.51 10.38 -9.94
CA ALA A 67 2.63 11.32 -10.63
C ALA A 67 1.86 12.24 -9.67
N ASN A 68 1.45 11.74 -8.50
CA ASN A 68 0.55 12.47 -7.59
C ASN A 68 1.26 13.13 -6.40
N LEU A 69 2.42 12.62 -5.95
CA LEU A 69 3.13 13.14 -4.79
C LEU A 69 4.41 13.88 -5.19
N SER A 70 5.35 13.19 -5.82
CA SER A 70 6.61 13.77 -6.29
C SER A 70 7.31 12.82 -7.28
N PRO A 71 7.84 13.32 -8.41
CA PRO A 71 8.63 12.50 -9.33
C PRO A 71 9.92 11.95 -8.69
N HIS A 72 10.39 12.60 -7.62
CA HIS A 72 11.59 12.22 -6.87
C HIS A 72 11.22 11.95 -5.41
N LEU A 73 11.05 10.65 -5.09
CA LEU A 73 10.90 10.16 -3.73
C LEU A 73 12.28 9.74 -3.22
N ALA A 74 12.77 10.37 -2.15
CA ALA A 74 14.08 10.07 -1.58
C ALA A 74 14.08 8.70 -0.89
N SER A 75 12.98 8.36 -0.22
CA SER A 75 12.71 7.02 0.31
C SER A 75 11.21 6.75 0.35
N LEU A 76 10.86 5.47 0.34
CA LEU A 76 9.48 5.00 0.36
C LEU A 76 9.34 3.83 1.32
N LEU A 77 8.51 3.99 2.34
CA LEU A 77 8.11 2.92 3.25
C LEU A 77 6.82 2.28 2.75
N TRP A 78 6.88 0.99 2.46
CA TRP A 78 5.73 0.20 2.06
C TRP A 78 5.11 -0.52 3.24
N ILE A 79 3.78 -0.51 3.31
CA ILE A 79 3.01 -1.17 4.35
C ILE A 79 1.87 -1.96 3.70
N ALA A 80 1.87 -3.28 3.86
CA ALA A 80 0.72 -4.12 3.55
C ALA A 80 -0.35 -3.98 4.64
N HIS A 81 -1.60 -3.88 4.24
CA HIS A 81 -2.75 -3.76 5.12
C HIS A 81 -3.82 -4.81 4.80
N PHE A 82 -4.21 -5.59 5.81
CA PHE A 82 -5.27 -6.58 5.70
C PHE A 82 -6.29 -6.41 6.83
N GLY A 83 -7.51 -6.89 6.60
CA GLY A 83 -8.62 -6.85 7.54
C GLY A 83 -9.80 -7.63 6.96
N ASP A 84 -10.99 -7.40 7.52
CA ASP A 84 -12.24 -8.07 7.08
C ASP A 84 -12.60 -7.85 5.60
N PHE A 85 -12.07 -6.79 4.99
CA PHE A 85 -12.19 -6.45 3.58
C PHE A 85 -11.24 -7.25 2.66
N SER A 86 -10.30 -8.03 3.20
CA SER A 86 -9.27 -8.76 2.46
C SER A 86 -9.60 -10.25 2.35
N SER A 87 -9.10 -10.90 1.28
CA SER A 87 -9.30 -12.34 1.07
C SER A 87 -8.39 -13.20 1.95
N HIS A 88 -7.25 -12.65 2.42
CA HIS A 88 -6.30 -13.34 3.29
C HIS A 88 -6.86 -13.59 4.70
N ASP A 89 -7.63 -12.66 5.26
CA ASP A 89 -8.19 -12.79 6.61
C ASP A 89 -9.58 -12.12 6.77
N PRO A 90 -10.64 -12.66 6.14
CA PRO A 90 -11.97 -12.04 6.04
C PRO A 90 -12.76 -11.95 7.37
N GLY A 91 -12.10 -12.20 8.52
CA GLY A 91 -12.69 -12.05 9.85
C GLY A 91 -11.69 -11.72 10.95
N GLY A 92 -10.43 -11.48 10.60
CA GLY A 92 -9.39 -11.12 11.55
C GLY A 92 -9.34 -9.62 11.85
N PRO A 93 -8.65 -9.22 12.93
CA PRO A 93 -8.41 -7.82 13.24
C PRO A 93 -7.60 -7.16 12.12
N GLU A 94 -7.72 -5.84 11.93
CA GLU A 94 -6.86 -5.13 10.98
C GLU A 94 -5.38 -5.29 11.32
N THR A 95 -4.58 -5.34 10.26
CA THR A 95 -3.21 -5.83 10.28
C THR A 95 -2.33 -4.94 9.42
N PHE A 96 -1.19 -4.48 9.94
CA PHE A 96 -0.25 -3.65 9.20
C PHE A 96 1.13 -4.27 9.22
N THR A 97 1.74 -4.47 8.07
CA THR A 97 3.08 -5.05 7.96
C THR A 97 3.93 -4.14 7.08
N ALA A 98 4.99 -3.56 7.65
CA ALA A 98 6.02 -2.90 6.87
C ALA A 98 6.74 -3.96 6.01
N ILE A 99 6.75 -3.76 4.70
CA ILE A 99 7.32 -4.70 3.74
C ILE A 99 8.73 -4.25 3.36
N ALA A 100 9.68 -5.16 3.51
CA ALA A 100 11.05 -4.92 3.09
C ALA A 100 11.19 -5.26 1.60
N LEU A 101 11.55 -4.25 0.81
CA LEU A 101 11.84 -4.40 -0.62
C LEU A 101 13.28 -3.95 -0.89
N LYS A 102 13.95 -4.68 -1.77
CA LYS A 102 15.21 -4.25 -2.38
C LYS A 102 14.91 -3.57 -3.70
N VAL A 103 15.58 -2.46 -3.96
CA VAL A 103 15.56 -1.83 -5.29
C VAL A 103 16.44 -2.66 -6.23
N GLU A 104 15.90 -3.08 -7.36
CA GLU A 104 16.60 -3.87 -8.37
C GLU A 104 16.33 -3.28 -9.76
N GLY A 105 17.32 -2.55 -10.29
CA GLY A 105 17.15 -1.79 -11.53
C GLY A 105 16.08 -0.71 -11.37
N ASP A 106 15.05 -0.77 -12.23
CA ASP A 106 13.93 0.17 -12.23
C ASP A 106 12.76 -0.25 -11.32
N GLY A 107 12.83 -1.43 -10.68
CA GLY A 107 11.75 -2.00 -9.90
C GLY A 107 12.16 -2.52 -8.52
N TYR A 108 11.31 -3.37 -7.94
CA TYR A 108 11.51 -3.96 -6.62
C TYR A 108 11.72 -5.48 -6.69
N ARG A 109 12.37 -6.02 -5.65
CA ARG A 109 12.39 -7.44 -5.32
C ARG A 109 12.08 -7.62 -3.84
N ASP A 110 11.27 -8.61 -3.52
CA ASP A 110 10.90 -8.94 -2.14
C ASP A 110 12.14 -9.35 -1.32
N ASP A 111 12.17 -8.90 -0.07
CA ASP A 111 13.16 -9.30 0.93
C ASP A 111 12.47 -9.95 2.14
N ASP A 112 12.25 -11.27 2.04
CA ASP A 112 11.47 -12.08 2.99
C ASP A 112 11.97 -12.05 4.45
N GLN A 113 13.10 -11.39 4.74
CA GLN A 113 13.69 -11.32 6.08
C GLN A 113 13.50 -9.96 6.78
N GLY A 114 13.00 -8.94 6.10
CA GLY A 114 12.93 -7.58 6.66
C GLY A 114 11.53 -7.14 7.13
N ASP A 115 10.51 -7.96 6.92
CA ASP A 115 9.13 -7.60 7.21
C ASP A 115 8.88 -7.42 8.71
N ARG A 116 8.13 -6.37 9.05
CA ARG A 116 7.86 -6.02 10.45
C ARG A 116 6.41 -5.65 10.67
N ARG A 117 5.83 -6.22 11.72
CA ARG A 117 4.49 -5.84 12.18
C ARG A 117 4.46 -4.41 12.72
N LEU A 118 3.44 -3.66 12.31
CA LEU A 118 3.12 -2.34 12.83
C LEU A 118 1.80 -2.37 13.59
N THR A 119 1.71 -1.52 14.60
CA THR A 119 0.46 -1.16 15.28
C THR A 119 -0.28 -0.08 14.49
N ALA A 120 -1.61 0.01 14.67
CA ALA A 120 -2.41 1.09 14.09
C ALA A 120 -1.93 2.48 14.54
N ASP A 121 -1.42 2.60 15.77
CA ASP A 121 -0.84 3.84 16.31
C ASP A 121 0.46 4.23 15.57
N GLU A 122 1.34 3.26 15.27
CA GLU A 122 2.53 3.52 14.46
C GLU A 122 2.16 4.02 13.07
N VAL A 123 1.19 3.39 12.41
CA VAL A 123 0.69 3.83 11.11
C VAL A 123 0.07 5.22 11.18
N THR A 124 -0.73 5.49 12.22
CA THR A 124 -1.31 6.82 12.46
C THR A 124 -0.24 7.90 12.63
N ARG A 125 0.85 7.62 13.36
CA ARG A 125 1.99 8.54 13.48
C ARG A 125 2.68 8.77 12.14
N LEU A 126 2.87 7.72 11.34
CA LEU A 126 3.42 7.81 9.98
C LEU A 126 2.51 8.64 9.05
N PHE A 127 1.21 8.66 9.30
CA PHE A 127 0.22 9.49 8.60
C PHE A 127 -0.01 10.86 9.28
N HIS A 128 1.00 11.37 9.99
CA HIS A 128 1.01 12.66 10.67
C HIS A 128 -0.12 12.82 11.71
N GLY A 129 -0.40 11.75 12.45
CA GLY A 129 -1.40 11.72 13.51
C GLY A 129 -2.84 11.53 13.02
N ARG A 130 -3.04 11.30 11.72
CA ARG A 130 -4.37 11.03 11.15
C ARG A 130 -4.58 9.53 11.01
N PRO A 131 -5.60 8.95 11.66
CA PRO A 131 -5.92 7.55 11.46
C PRO A 131 -6.40 7.33 10.03
N LEU A 132 -6.15 6.14 9.52
CA LEU A 132 -6.70 5.70 8.25
C LEU A 132 -8.21 5.50 8.39
N ALA A 133 -8.99 6.05 7.45
CA ALA A 133 -10.41 5.73 7.38
C ALA A 133 -10.61 4.23 7.06
N PRO A 134 -11.70 3.60 7.54
CA PRO A 134 -12.00 2.22 7.21
C PRO A 134 -12.03 1.99 5.70
N VAL A 135 -11.48 0.86 5.25
CA VAL A 135 -11.41 0.56 3.80
C VAL A 135 -12.81 0.54 3.16
N PRO A 136 -13.86 -0.08 3.73
CA PRO A 136 -15.20 -0.04 3.13
C PRO A 136 -15.74 1.38 2.90
N ASP A 137 -15.51 2.29 3.84
CA ASP A 137 -15.96 3.68 3.74
C ASP A 137 -15.21 4.43 2.63
N VAL A 138 -13.91 4.18 2.50
CA VAL A 138 -13.09 4.76 1.43
C VAL A 138 -13.56 4.24 0.08
N LEU A 139 -13.77 2.93 -0.06
CA LEU A 139 -14.22 2.33 -1.32
C LEU A 139 -15.59 2.83 -1.74
N ALA A 140 -16.52 3.02 -0.80
CA ALA A 140 -17.84 3.58 -1.07
C ALA A 140 -17.79 5.02 -1.64
N GLY A 141 -16.71 5.75 -1.37
CA GLY A 141 -16.48 7.11 -1.86
C GLY A 141 -15.67 7.20 -3.16
N LEU A 142 -15.14 6.10 -3.68
CA LEU A 142 -14.35 6.08 -4.91
C LEU A 142 -15.22 5.69 -6.11
N GLU A 143 -14.99 6.33 -7.26
CA GLU A 143 -15.61 5.89 -8.51
C GLU A 143 -15.07 4.51 -8.94
N PRO A 144 -15.91 3.63 -9.54
CA PRO A 144 -15.45 2.34 -10.04
C PRO A 144 -14.35 2.52 -11.10
N LEU A 145 -13.34 1.65 -11.08
CA LEU A 145 -12.34 1.60 -12.13
C LEU A 145 -12.99 1.17 -13.45
N THR A 146 -13.10 2.09 -14.41
CA THR A 146 -13.56 1.84 -15.80
C THR A 146 -12.49 1.18 -16.65
#